data_AF-A0A536ZWY7-F1
#
_entry.id   AF-A0A536ZWY7-F1
#
_cell.length_a   1.000
_cell.length_b   1.000
_cell.length_c   1.000
_cell.angle_alpha   90.00
_cell.angle_beta   90.00
_cell.angle_gamma   90.00
#
_symmetry.space_group_name_H-M   'P 1'
#
loop_
_entity.id
_entity.type
_entity.pdbx_description
1 polymer ?
#
loop_
_entity_poly.entity_id
_entity_poly.type
_entity_poly.pdbx_seq_one_letter_code
_entity_poly.pdbx_strand_id
1 'polypeptide(L)'
;MALSGCTLDATQRAEGPAEILLAPYTHLKIARTLIFLPPAEGLKLMQTLGERPGAEVLGVVLTHNEATPRMLIIFAKSRDARGMPEVELVGWDEAPAARSYIEELLLARDKSRSGTDFR
;
A
#
# COMPACT_ATOMS: atom_id res chain seq x y z
N MET A 1 15.43 18.98 -6.73
CA MET A 1 14.37 19.39 -5.79
C MET A 1 14.00 18.16 -4.98
N ALA A 2 14.36 18.12 -3.71
CA ALA A 2 14.01 17.00 -2.83
C ALA A 2 12.54 17.13 -2.43
N LEU A 3 11.74 16.10 -2.69
CA LEU A 3 10.36 16.00 -2.22
C LEU A 3 10.36 15.67 -0.73
N SER A 4 10.71 16.66 0.09
CA SER A 4 10.50 16.61 1.53
C SER A 4 9.00 16.68 1.80
N GLY A 5 8.39 15.58 2.25
CA GLY A 5 7.02 15.66 2.76
C GLY A 5 6.28 14.35 2.98
N CYS A 6 6.71 13.24 2.39
CA CYS A 6 5.98 11.97 2.53
C CYS A 6 6.80 10.95 3.31
N THR A 7 6.89 11.14 4.63
CA THR A 7 7.27 10.05 5.53
C THR A 7 6.11 9.05 5.58
N LEU A 8 6.05 8.15 4.61
CA LEU A 8 5.26 6.93 4.74
C LEU A 8 5.79 6.17 5.94
N ASP A 9 4.90 5.80 6.86
CA ASP A 9 5.30 5.05 8.03
C ASP A 9 5.54 3.59 7.62
N ALA A 10 6.81 3.28 7.43
CA ALA A 10 7.28 1.94 7.06
C ALA A 10 6.86 0.85 8.06
N THR A 11 6.43 1.20 9.27
CA THR A 11 5.98 0.23 10.29
C THR A 11 4.52 -0.19 10.13
N GLN A 12 3.69 0.56 9.40
CA GLN A 12 2.25 0.26 9.26
C GLN A 12 1.89 -0.58 8.04
N ARG A 13 2.87 -0.94 7.21
CA ARG A 13 2.66 -1.80 6.04
C ARG A 13 2.59 -3.27 6.42
N ALA A 14 1.88 -4.05 5.61
CA ALA A 14 1.86 -5.50 5.69
C ALA A 14 2.55 -6.11 4.47
N GLU A 15 3.67 -6.79 4.69
CA GLU A 15 4.36 -7.56 3.65
C GLU A 15 3.78 -8.97 3.60
N GLY A 16 3.59 -9.51 2.40
CA GLY A 16 3.13 -10.89 2.27
C GLY A 16 4.19 -11.92 2.69
N PRO A 17 3.80 -13.17 3.05
CA PRO A 17 2.44 -13.67 3.10
C PRO A 17 1.67 -13.11 4.30
N ALA A 18 0.54 -12.45 4.04
CA ALA A 18 -0.31 -11.86 5.08
C ALA A 18 -1.79 -11.96 4.67
N GLU A 19 -2.67 -11.99 5.66
CA GLU A 19 -4.11 -11.93 5.47
C GLU A 19 -4.64 -10.67 6.15
N ILE A 20 -5.25 -9.78 5.37
CA ILE A 20 -5.73 -8.47 5.82
C ILE A 20 -7.25 -8.48 5.84
N LEU A 21 -7.83 -8.15 6.98
CA LEU A 21 -9.27 -7.97 7.11
C LEU A 21 -9.67 -6.60 6.53
N LEU A 22 -10.32 -6.59 5.36
CA LEU A 22 -10.83 -5.37 4.73
C LEU A 22 -12.22 -4.99 5.26
N ALA A 23 -13.02 -6.00 5.64
CA ALA A 23 -14.35 -5.87 6.21
C ALA A 23 -14.69 -7.14 7.02
N PRO A 24 -15.76 -7.17 7.83
CA PRO A 24 -16.05 -8.28 8.76
C PRO A 24 -15.99 -9.69 8.17
N TYR A 25 -16.27 -9.83 6.87
CA TYR A 25 -16.24 -11.11 6.16
C TYR A 25 -15.36 -11.09 4.90
N THR A 26 -14.55 -10.04 4.70
CA THR A 26 -13.74 -9.85 3.50
C THR A 26 -12.28 -9.83 3.86
N HIS A 27 -11.55 -10.85 3.41
CA HIS A 27 -10.12 -11.01 3.64
C HIS A 27 -9.34 -10.85 2.34
N LEU A 28 -8.26 -10.08 2.40
CA LEU A 28 -7.31 -9.90 1.30
C LEU A 28 -6.05 -10.70 1.61
N LYS A 29 -5.72 -11.64 0.74
CA LYS A 29 -4.49 -12.44 0.84
C LYS A 29 -3.37 -11.76 0.07
N ILE A 30 -2.35 -11.33 0.78
CA ILE A 30 -1.16 -10.67 0.22
C ILE A 30 -0.11 -11.74 -0.03
N ALA A 31 0.29 -11.89 -1.29
CA ALA A 31 1.36 -12.80 -1.69
C ALA A 31 2.75 -12.27 -1.28
N ARG A 32 3.74 -13.16 -1.21
CA ARG A 32 5.11 -12.87 -0.74
C ARG A 32 5.85 -11.79 -1.54
N THR A 33 5.39 -11.43 -2.74
CA THR A 33 5.98 -10.38 -3.60
C THR A 33 5.25 -9.03 -3.51
N LEU A 34 4.20 -8.97 -2.68
CA LEU A 34 3.32 -7.82 -2.57
C LEU A 34 3.46 -7.17 -1.19
N ILE A 35 3.24 -5.86 -1.17
CA ILE A 35 3.15 -5.02 0.02
C ILE A 35 1.77 -4.41 0.03
N PHE A 36 1.07 -4.52 1.15
CA PHE A 36 -0.17 -3.80 1.41
C PHE A 36 0.11 -2.57 2.28
N LEU A 37 -0.37 -1.43 1.83
CA LEU A 37 -0.44 -0.19 2.58
C LEU A 37 -1.87 -0.01 3.09
N PRO A 38 -2.06 0.18 4.40
CA PRO A 38 -3.38 0.43 4.98
C PRO A 38 -3.95 1.77 4.47
N PRO A 39 -5.27 2.01 4.66
CA PRO A 39 -5.94 3.21 4.16
C PRO A 39 -5.19 4.52 4.44
N ALA A 40 -4.71 4.73 5.67
CA ALA A 40 -4.01 5.95 6.05
C ALA A 40 -2.74 6.21 5.23
N GLU A 41 -1.94 5.16 4.96
CA GLU A 41 -0.71 5.27 4.17
C GLU A 41 -1.00 5.31 2.67
N GLY A 42 -1.99 4.53 2.21
CA GLY A 42 -2.46 4.57 0.83
C GLY A 42 -2.97 5.96 0.43
N LEU A 43 -3.73 6.61 1.31
CA LEU A 43 -4.22 7.99 1.09
C LEU A 43 -3.06 8.99 0.96
N LYS A 44 -2.05 8.91 1.83
CA LYS A 44 -0.87 9.79 1.75
C LYS A 44 -0.11 9.60 0.43
N LEU A 45 0.10 8.34 0.04
CA LEU A 45 0.76 8.02 -1.23
C LEU A 45 -0.02 8.62 -2.41
N MET A 46 -1.33 8.37 -2.47
CA MET A 46 -2.20 8.91 -3.52
C MET A 46 -2.23 10.44 -3.55
N GLN A 47 -2.34 11.10 -2.40
CA GLN A 47 -2.27 12.58 -2.32
C GLN A 47 -0.95 13.12 -2.85
N THR A 48 0.14 12.40 -2.63
CA THR A 48 1.46 12.80 -3.11
C THR A 48 1.62 12.60 -4.62
N LEU A 49 0.94 11.60 -5.18
CA LEU A 49 0.80 11.43 -6.63
C LEU A 49 -0.12 12.48 -7.28
N GLY A 50 -0.72 13.37 -6.49
CA GLY A 50 -1.64 14.41 -6.95
C GLY A 50 -3.10 13.94 -7.07
N GLU A 51 -3.38 12.69 -6.68
CA GLU A 51 -4.73 12.15 -6.64
C GLU A 51 -5.52 12.74 -5.45
N ARG A 52 -6.85 12.78 -5.58
CA ARG A 52 -7.76 13.20 -4.50
C ARG A 52 -8.64 12.03 -4.07
N PRO A 53 -8.06 11.04 -3.38
CA PRO A 53 -8.84 9.89 -2.92
C PRO A 53 -9.87 10.29 -1.87
N GLY A 54 -11.05 9.66 -1.91
CA GLY A 54 -12.05 9.77 -0.85
C GLY A 54 -11.92 8.69 0.23
N ALA A 55 -12.88 8.68 1.16
CA ALA A 55 -12.92 7.76 2.30
C ALA A 55 -13.21 6.30 1.93
N GLU A 56 -13.52 6.05 0.65
CA GLU A 56 -13.74 4.74 0.06
C GLU A 56 -12.45 3.91 -0.10
N VAL A 57 -11.26 4.50 0.01
CA VAL A 57 -10.00 3.76 -0.12
C VAL A 57 -9.83 2.80 1.06
N LEU A 58 -9.71 1.51 0.74
CA LEU A 58 -9.46 0.42 1.68
C LEU A 58 -7.96 0.09 1.79
N GLY A 59 -7.14 0.55 0.85
CA GLY A 59 -5.69 0.41 0.88
C GLY A 59 -5.06 0.39 -0.50
N VAL A 60 -3.74 0.26 -0.54
CA VAL A 60 -2.94 0.20 -1.78
C VAL A 60 -2.03 -1.02 -1.72
N VAL A 61 -1.95 -1.77 -2.81
CA VAL A 61 -1.05 -2.91 -2.98
C VAL A 61 0.04 -2.56 -3.99
N LEU A 62 1.28 -2.85 -3.63
CA LEU A 62 2.48 -2.54 -4.41
C LEU A 62 3.31 -3.81 -4.60
N THR A 63 3.97 -3.96 -5.74
CA THR A 63 5.01 -4.98 -5.93
C THR A 63 6.36 -4.47 -5.40
N HIS A 64 7.08 -5.30 -4.67
CA HIS A 64 8.34 -4.88 -4.04
C HIS A 64 9.62 -5.43 -4.71
N ASN A 65 9.48 -6.18 -5.79
CA ASN A 65 10.61 -6.87 -6.44
C ASN A 65 10.47 -6.95 -7.96
N GLU A 66 9.89 -5.94 -8.59
CA GLU A 66 9.75 -5.85 -10.04
C GLU A 66 10.52 -4.63 -10.56
N ALA A 67 11.21 -4.78 -11.69
CA ALA A 67 11.90 -3.68 -12.37
C ALA A 67 10.92 -2.55 -12.77
N THR A 68 9.66 -2.93 -12.98
CA THR A 68 8.54 -2.04 -13.21
C THR A 68 7.55 -2.20 -12.07
N PRO A 69 7.46 -1.25 -11.14
CA PRO A 69 6.54 -1.36 -10.02
C PRO A 69 5.09 -1.27 -10.49
N ARG A 70 4.26 -2.19 -10.00
CA ARG A 70 2.81 -2.19 -10.13
C ARG A 70 2.17 -1.60 -8.90
N MET A 71 1.06 -0.90 -9.11
CA MET A 71 0.25 -0.36 -8.04
C MET A 71 -1.22 -0.67 -8.27
N LEU A 72 -1.87 -1.21 -7.25
CA LEU A 72 -3.30 -1.48 -7.21
C LEU A 72 -3.92 -0.73 -6.02
N ILE A 73 -4.98 0.02 -6.26
CA ILE A 73 -5.77 0.70 -5.24
C ILE A 73 -7.05 -0.09 -5.04
N ILE A 74 -7.43 -0.26 -3.78
CA ILE A 74 -8.62 -0.99 -3.36
C ILE A 74 -9.63 0.03 -2.86
N PHE A 75 -10.80 0.06 -3.48
CA PHE A 75 -11.91 0.94 -3.13
C PHE A 75 -13.13 0.15 -2.65
N ALA A 76 -13.91 0.73 -1.75
CA ALA A 76 -15.27 0.30 -1.44
C ALA A 76 -16.27 1.14 -2.25
N LYS A 77 -16.89 0.55 -3.28
CA LYS A 77 -17.96 1.21 -4.06
C LYS A 77 -19.20 1.51 -3.23
N SER A 78 -19.55 0.59 -2.34
CA SER A 78 -20.60 0.78 -1.35
C SER A 78 -20.27 -0.01 -0.09
N ARG A 79 -20.64 0.53 1.07
CA ARG A 79 -20.76 -0.25 2.30
C ARG A 79 -22.25 -0.50 2.49
N ASP A 80 -22.74 -1.62 1.96
CA ASP A 80 -24.16 -1.94 2.14
C ASP A 80 -24.46 -2.22 3.63
N ALA A 81 -25.74 -2.14 4.00
CA ALA A 81 -26.18 -2.41 5.37
C ALA A 81 -25.95 -3.88 5.81
N ARG A 82 -25.51 -4.76 4.89
CA ARG A 82 -25.20 -6.17 5.15
C ARG A 82 -23.72 -6.37 5.52
N GLY A 83 -22.92 -5.30 5.51
CA GLY A 83 -21.54 -5.33 6.00
C GLY A 83 -20.53 -5.95 5.03
N MET A 84 -20.92 -6.20 3.77
CA MET A 84 -20.01 -6.65 2.72
C MET A 84 -19.78 -5.51 1.73
N PRO A 85 -18.57 -4.94 1.66
CA PRO A 85 -18.29 -3.90 0.70
C PRO A 85 -18.23 -4.49 -0.71
N GLU A 86 -18.85 -3.82 -1.68
CA GLU A 86 -18.50 -4.02 -3.08
C GLU A 86 -17.11 -3.42 -3.30
N VAL A 87 -16.15 -4.27 -3.70
CA VAL A 87 -14.74 -3.87 -3.85
C VAL A 87 -14.44 -3.59 -5.31
N GLU A 88 -13.88 -2.42 -5.58
CA GLU A 88 -13.28 -2.09 -6.87
C GLU A 88 -11.76 -2.05 -6.75
N LEU A 89 -11.10 -2.64 -7.74
CA LEU A 89 -9.66 -2.68 -7.86
C LEU A 89 -9.27 -1.86 -9.09
N VAL A 90 -8.55 -0.77 -8.90
CA VAL A 90 -8.04 0.07 -10.00
C VAL A 90 -6.54 0.21 -9.83
N GLY A 91 -5.78 0.11 -10.91
CA GLY A 91 -4.33 0.16 -10.78
C GLY A 91 -3.63 0.42 -12.09
N TRP A 92 -2.33 0.65 -11.96
CA TRP A 92 -1.40 0.81 -13.06
C TRP A 92 -0.52 -0.43 -13.14
N ASP A 93 -0.47 -1.04 -14.32
CA ASP A 93 0.47 -2.13 -14.62
C ASP A 93 1.93 -1.62 -14.62
N GLU A 94 2.11 -0.33 -14.90
CA GLU A 94 3.37 0.39 -14.75
C GLU A 94 3.09 1.69 -14.01
N ALA A 95 3.54 1.80 -12.75
CA ALA A 95 3.33 2.96 -11.90
C ALA A 95 4.64 3.76 -11.72
N PRO A 96 5.17 4.42 -12.77
CA PRO A 96 6.49 5.07 -12.72
C PRO A 96 6.55 6.19 -11.68
N ALA A 97 5.44 6.89 -11.44
CA ALA A 97 5.35 7.92 -10.40
C ALA A 97 5.40 7.36 -8.96
N ALA A 98 5.03 6.09 -8.77
CA ALA A 98 5.09 5.40 -7.47
C ALA A 98 6.48 4.81 -7.18
N ARG A 99 7.36 4.75 -8.17
CA ARG A 99 8.65 4.05 -8.09
C ARG A 99 9.54 4.55 -6.95
N SER A 100 9.76 5.85 -6.84
CA SER A 100 10.60 6.43 -5.79
C SER A 100 10.07 6.09 -4.39
N TYR A 101 8.75 6.06 -4.21
CA TYR A 101 8.12 5.71 -2.93
C TYR A 101 8.29 4.23 -2.60
N ILE A 102 8.19 3.35 -3.60
CA ILE A 102 8.45 1.91 -3.41
C ILE A 102 9.91 1.68 -3.05
N GLU A 103 10.84 2.37 -3.72
CA GLU A 103 12.27 2.33 -3.40
C GLU A 103 12.53 2.84 -1.97
N GLU A 104 11.93 3.95 -1.54
CA GLU A 104 12.02 4.44 -0.16
C GLU A 104 11.44 3.46 0.86
N LEU A 105 10.28 2.86 0.57
CA LEU A 105 9.69 1.82 1.41
C LEU A 105 10.64 0.62 1.56
N LEU A 106 11.23 0.16 0.46
CA LEU A 106 12.21 -0.93 0.46
C LEU A 106 13.47 -0.56 1.25
N LEU A 107 14.00 0.65 1.09
CA LEU A 107 15.16 1.11 1.84
C LEU A 107 14.89 1.20 3.35
N ALA A 108 13.69 1.65 3.75
CA ALA A 108 13.28 1.68 5.15
C ALA A 108 13.18 0.26 5.76
N ARG A 109 12.86 -0.76 4.93
CA ARG A 109 12.87 -2.18 5.31
C ARG A 109 14.27 -2.68 5.68
N ASP A 110 15.23 -2.38 4.82
CA ASP A 110 16.58 -2.91 4.98
C ASP A 110 17.25 -2.28 6.20
N LYS A 111 16.95 -0.99 6.47
CA LYS A 111 17.36 -0.31 7.69
C LYS A 111 16.73 -0.89 8.95
N SER A 112 15.44 -1.25 8.93
CA SER A 112 14.78 -1.85 10.10
C SER A 112 15.29 -3.28 10.37
N ARG A 113 15.66 -4.03 9.32
CA ARG A 113 16.33 -5.33 9.45
C ARG A 113 17.77 -5.22 9.97
N SER A 114 18.55 -4.25 9.48
CA SER A 114 19.95 -4.09 9.88
C SER A 114 20.14 -3.56 11.31
N GLY A 115 19.10 -2.99 11.93
CA GLY A 115 19.15 -2.47 13.30
C GLY A 115 19.05 -3.53 14.41
N THR A 116 18.91 -4.82 14.08
CA THR A 116 18.70 -5.90 15.07
C THR A 116 19.94 -6.76 15.35
N ASP A 117 21.04 -6.60 14.60
CA ASP A 117 22.28 -7.38 14.78
C ASP A 117 23.48 -6.48 15.12
N PHE A 118 23.53 -5.97 16.35
CA PHE A 118 24.79 -5.65 17.03
C PHE A 118 24.60 -5.85 18.53
N ARG A 119 24.90 -7.06 19.01
CA ARG A 119 25.16 -7.35 20.41
C ARG A 119 26.39 -8.24 20.53
#